data_AF-A0AAW0YHZ7-F1
#
_entry.id   AF-A0AAW0YHZ7-F1
#
_cell.length_a   1.000
_cell.length_b   1.000
_cell.length_c   1.000
_cell.angle_alpha   90.00
_cell.angle_beta   90.00
_cell.angle_gamma   90.00
#
_symmetry.space_group_name_H-M   'P 1'
#
loop_
_entity.id
_entity.type
_entity.pdbx_description
1 polymer ?
#
loop_
_entity_poly.entity_id
_entity_poly.type
_entity_poly.pdbx_seq_one_letter_code
_entity_poly.pdbx_strand_id
1 'polypeptide(L)'
;MLVRLVAALFGAFILVESAPTGSQAHLSIDGGDLFGSGVKIQKSNPLDVAEEDKRWSIPTIDTWALNPIGDAAVIRVSTTDPETALTTYDLHLLAINAQFTISSVHQGPTPSNALYTFLSDTTLITLSPSAHQTSDGLTASEDNEGQVWKLSSRILNYTTAPPAFPPSISNEKVMTTLRLKNDPIKLVFSSEVGILSVMTPGEDGGLLLLEVVDVKAGEWKVKDRVGRPLEKSGMIIDEVVASGTRIALTEHGQLEKAGVSSHNALYTLDLQDGLDGPLRLISDHTDAIASSPAFGPEGMIAWLEQREGGQKKLWMMNGDDEKWEVQIKNWNMSPSSVLFSKNGEAINLLVSHPDPPHPSSLYHLWTPTTPSKPPVTPVRIPSPLNMTIRSAIHVGITPLDHSHLIGVMSPLTEEETGNGNGNGKELWVISHSPHEDPTGNYENIRLTYLTEQRLHS
;
A
#
# COMPACT_ATOMS: atom_id res chain seq x y z
N MET A 1 0.57 -46.66 39.38
CA MET A 1 0.35 -46.40 40.82
C MET A 1 -0.61 -45.21 40.91
N LEU A 2 -1.90 -45.33 40.63
CA LEU A 2 -3.04 -45.82 41.43
C LEU A 2 -3.02 -45.49 42.95
N VAL A 3 -4.20 -45.05 43.43
CA VAL A 3 -4.76 -44.92 44.80
C VAL A 3 -4.79 -43.45 45.31
N ARG A 4 -5.92 -42.71 45.18
CA ARG A 4 -7.17 -42.62 46.03
C ARG A 4 -6.92 -41.81 47.34
N LEU A 5 -7.82 -41.03 47.98
CA LEU A 5 -9.24 -40.59 47.86
C LEU A 5 -9.59 -39.86 49.22
N VAL A 6 -10.72 -39.12 49.30
CA VAL A 6 -11.59 -38.82 50.50
C VAL A 6 -11.22 -37.57 51.36
N ALA A 7 -11.94 -36.43 51.37
CA ALA A 7 -13.26 -36.02 51.97
C ALA A 7 -13.06 -35.06 53.18
N ALA A 8 -13.96 -34.19 53.70
CA ALA A 8 -15.27 -33.64 53.34
C ALA A 8 -15.72 -32.55 54.37
N LEU A 9 -16.75 -31.77 54.00
CA LEU A 9 -17.96 -31.35 54.75
C LEU A 9 -18.06 -30.13 55.72
N PHE A 10 -19.29 -29.57 55.64
CA PHE A 10 -20.10 -28.63 56.47
C PHE A 10 -20.18 -27.15 56.01
N GLY A 11 -21.35 -26.51 55.84
CA GLY A 11 -22.75 -26.87 56.14
C GLY A 11 -23.77 -25.91 55.48
N ALA A 12 -25.07 -26.26 55.55
CA ALA A 12 -26.19 -25.71 54.80
C ALA A 12 -27.27 -25.01 55.68
N PHE A 13 -28.29 -24.44 55.01
CA PHE A 13 -29.60 -23.88 55.43
C PHE A 13 -29.61 -22.39 55.85
N ILE A 14 -30.55 -21.51 55.42
CA ILE A 14 -32.02 -21.59 55.34
C ILE A 14 -32.59 -20.74 54.18
N LEU A 15 -33.79 -21.11 53.70
CA LEU A 15 -34.66 -20.47 52.69
C LEU A 15 -35.97 -20.03 53.39
N VAL A 16 -36.44 -18.77 53.25
CA VAL A 16 -37.84 -18.36 53.50
C VAL A 16 -38.22 -17.14 52.63
N GLU A 17 -39.38 -17.23 51.98
CA GLU A 17 -40.09 -16.23 51.17
C GLU A 17 -40.74 -15.11 52.00
N SER A 18 -40.89 -13.90 51.41
CA SER A 18 -42.16 -13.13 51.31
C SER A 18 -41.92 -11.66 50.92
N ALA A 19 -42.53 -11.20 49.83
CA ALA A 19 -42.83 -9.78 49.53
C ALA A 19 -44.23 -9.41 50.13
N PRO A 20 -44.91 -8.25 49.87
CA PRO A 20 -44.58 -6.97 49.20
C PRO A 20 -45.18 -5.69 49.89
N THR A 21 -44.87 -4.48 49.39
CA THR A 21 -45.71 -3.24 49.27
C THR A 21 -44.84 -2.15 48.62
N GLY A 22 -45.12 -1.55 47.45
CA GLY A 22 -46.23 -0.67 47.03
C GLY A 22 -45.58 0.68 46.60
N SER A 23 -45.87 1.35 45.48
CA SER A 23 -47.08 1.44 44.67
C SER A 23 -46.78 1.56 43.17
N GLN A 24 -47.67 0.96 42.37
CA GLN A 24 -47.91 1.23 40.94
C GLN A 24 -49.06 2.22 40.80
N ALA A 25 -49.16 2.87 39.63
CA ALA A 25 -50.43 2.94 38.90
C ALA A 25 -50.19 3.22 37.41
N HIS A 26 -50.57 2.27 36.57
CA HIS A 26 -50.92 2.44 35.16
C HIS A 26 -52.39 2.90 35.08
N LEU A 27 -52.75 3.77 34.13
CA LEU A 27 -54.07 3.72 33.48
C LEU A 27 -54.04 4.46 32.13
N SER A 28 -54.54 3.79 31.09
CA SER A 28 -54.84 4.33 29.76
C SER A 28 -56.36 4.50 29.67
N ILE A 29 -56.84 5.63 29.13
CA ILE A 29 -58.20 5.81 28.55
C ILE A 29 -58.13 6.86 27.43
N ASP A 30 -58.87 6.58 26.35
CA ASP A 30 -59.10 7.35 25.12
C ASP A 30 -59.76 8.74 25.29
N GLY A 31 -59.49 9.61 24.30
CA GLY A 31 -60.48 10.41 23.56
C GLY A 31 -61.15 11.63 24.21
N GLY A 32 -61.10 12.78 23.51
CA GLY A 32 -62.15 13.82 23.59
C GLY A 32 -61.67 15.25 23.86
N ASP A 33 -61.92 16.12 22.88
CA ASP A 33 -61.67 17.57 22.83
C ASP A 33 -62.19 18.39 24.03
N LEU A 34 -61.56 19.58 24.25
CA LEU A 34 -62.21 20.93 24.21
C LEU A 34 -61.54 21.97 25.14
N PHE A 35 -61.12 23.11 24.53
CA PHE A 35 -60.79 24.44 25.09
C PHE A 35 -59.65 24.54 26.16
N GLY A 36 -58.67 25.44 26.10
CA GLY A 36 -58.53 26.73 25.44
C GLY A 36 -57.98 27.75 26.46
N SER A 37 -56.76 28.26 26.25
CA SER A 37 -56.30 29.63 26.56
C SER A 37 -54.77 29.65 26.73
N GLY A 38 -54.13 30.49 25.92
CA GLY A 38 -52.69 30.56 25.79
C GLY A 38 -52.01 31.32 26.92
N VAL A 39 -50.85 30.79 27.33
CA VAL A 39 -49.77 31.56 27.94
C VAL A 39 -48.57 31.45 27.00
N LYS A 40 -48.25 32.55 26.31
CA LYS A 40 -47.02 32.69 25.53
C LYS A 40 -45.85 32.80 26.52
N ILE A 41 -45.04 31.75 26.63
CA ILE A 41 -43.72 31.84 27.25
C ILE A 41 -42.76 32.36 26.17
N GLN A 42 -42.23 33.56 26.40
CA GLN A 42 -41.13 34.15 25.64
C GLN A 42 -39.94 33.17 25.65
N LYS A 43 -39.61 32.59 24.49
CA LYS A 43 -38.31 31.96 24.26
C LYS A 43 -37.25 33.06 24.35
N SER A 44 -36.47 33.05 25.42
CA SER A 44 -35.15 33.68 25.43
C SER A 44 -34.29 32.97 24.38
N ASN A 45 -33.74 33.74 23.43
CA ASN A 45 -32.77 33.25 22.45
C ASN A 45 -31.64 32.47 23.16
N PRO A 46 -31.36 31.21 22.81
CA PRO A 46 -29.99 30.75 22.88
C PRO A 46 -29.23 31.53 21.79
N LEU A 47 -28.13 32.16 22.19
CA LEU A 47 -27.14 32.68 21.26
C LEU A 47 -26.84 31.59 20.21
N ASP A 48 -27.00 31.93 18.94
CA ASP A 48 -26.36 31.23 17.83
C ASP A 48 -24.84 31.26 18.07
N VAL A 49 -24.34 30.26 18.80
CA VAL A 49 -22.97 29.82 18.61
C VAL A 49 -23.03 29.02 17.32
N ALA A 50 -22.75 29.68 16.21
CA ALA A 50 -22.34 28.97 15.01
C ALA A 50 -21.14 28.11 15.44
N GLU A 51 -21.35 26.80 15.58
CA GLU A 51 -20.24 25.87 15.45
C GLU A 51 -19.68 26.12 14.05
N GLU A 52 -18.56 26.84 13.98
CA GLU A 52 -17.69 26.75 12.81
C GLU A 52 -17.39 25.25 12.66
N ASP A 53 -17.96 24.64 11.63
CA ASP A 53 -17.53 23.36 11.10
C ASP A 53 -16.05 23.50 10.77
N LYS A 54 -15.17 23.30 11.75
CA LYS A 54 -13.73 23.25 11.56
C LYS A 54 -13.46 22.04 10.69
N ARG A 55 -13.35 22.28 9.39
CA ARG A 55 -12.83 21.29 8.46
C ARG A 55 -11.33 21.20 8.73
N TRP A 56 -10.90 20.03 9.14
CA TRP A 56 -9.49 19.75 9.40
C TRP A 56 -8.84 19.26 8.11
N SER A 57 -7.63 19.74 7.80
CA SER A 57 -6.82 19.10 6.78
C SER A 57 -6.34 17.74 7.31
N ILE A 58 -6.65 16.66 6.61
CA ILE A 58 -6.27 15.30 7.00
C ILE A 58 -5.13 14.84 6.11
N PRO A 59 -3.89 14.70 6.63
CA PRO A 59 -2.78 14.22 5.83
C PRO A 59 -2.97 12.75 5.44
N THR A 60 -2.55 12.42 4.23
CA THR A 60 -2.72 11.09 3.63
C THR A 60 -1.42 10.64 2.98
N ILE A 61 -1.08 9.35 3.08
CA ILE A 61 0.04 8.78 2.33
C ILE A 61 -0.35 8.76 0.86
N ASP A 62 0.45 9.45 0.05
CA ASP A 62 0.28 9.58 -1.39
C ASP A 62 1.16 8.57 -2.14
N THR A 63 2.46 8.52 -1.80
CA THR A 63 3.38 7.50 -2.33
C THR A 63 4.45 7.15 -1.31
N TRP A 64 5.12 6.01 -1.52
CA TRP A 64 6.20 5.55 -0.66
C TRP A 64 7.15 4.63 -1.41
N ALA A 65 8.37 4.54 -0.89
CA ALA A 65 9.37 3.57 -1.34
C ALA A 65 10.07 2.95 -0.13
N LEU A 66 10.39 1.67 -0.25
CA LEU A 66 11.07 0.87 0.76
C LEU A 66 12.46 0.50 0.26
N ASN A 67 13.46 0.51 1.14
CA ASN A 67 14.79 0.04 0.79
C ASN A 67 14.85 -1.49 0.62
N PRO A 68 15.87 -2.05 -0.06
CA PRO A 68 15.92 -3.48 -0.37
C PRO A 68 15.84 -4.39 0.87
N ILE A 69 16.51 -4.06 1.97
CA ILE A 69 16.42 -4.85 3.22
C ILE A 69 15.13 -4.63 4.02
N GLY A 70 14.40 -3.53 3.78
CA GLY A 70 13.07 -3.27 4.33
C GLY A 70 13.04 -2.51 5.66
N ASP A 71 14.18 -2.04 6.15
CA ASP A 71 14.28 -1.40 7.45
C ASP A 71 14.30 0.15 7.35
N ALA A 72 14.10 0.70 6.16
CA ALA A 72 13.91 2.14 5.94
C ALA A 72 12.98 2.44 4.77
N ALA A 73 12.23 3.53 4.91
CA ALA A 73 11.29 3.98 3.89
C ALA A 73 11.30 5.51 3.74
N VAL A 74 10.85 5.97 2.58
CA VAL A 74 10.42 7.34 2.37
C VAL A 74 8.94 7.36 2.05
N ILE A 75 8.22 8.32 2.60
CA ILE A 75 6.80 8.53 2.30
C ILE A 75 6.58 9.97 1.88
N ARG A 76 5.78 10.17 0.84
CA ARG A 76 5.20 11.47 0.52
C ARG A 76 3.79 11.52 1.10
N VAL A 77 3.53 12.57 1.85
CA VAL A 77 2.24 12.81 2.50
C VAL A 77 1.59 13.98 1.79
N SER A 78 0.36 13.79 1.31
CA SER A 78 -0.48 14.86 0.77
C SER A 78 -1.43 15.38 1.83
N THR A 79 -1.49 16.71 1.96
CA THR A 79 -2.39 17.39 2.88
C THR A 79 -3.23 18.39 2.10
N THR A 80 -4.54 18.16 2.00
CA THR A 80 -5.46 19.07 1.33
C THR A 80 -6.05 20.02 2.35
N ASP A 81 -5.85 21.33 2.12
CA ASP A 81 -6.47 22.38 2.89
C ASP A 81 -7.97 22.46 2.51
N PRO A 82 -8.89 22.31 3.46
CA PRO A 82 -10.32 22.27 3.16
C PRO A 82 -10.94 23.63 2.83
N GLU A 83 -10.25 24.74 3.15
CA GLU A 83 -10.69 26.10 2.84
C GLU A 83 -10.22 26.51 1.45
N THR A 84 -8.97 26.22 1.12
CA THR A 84 -8.36 26.64 -0.17
C THR A 84 -8.43 25.58 -1.25
N ALA A 85 -8.75 24.32 -0.90
CA ALA A 85 -8.62 23.14 -1.75
C ALA A 85 -7.21 22.89 -2.30
N LEU A 86 -6.20 23.61 -1.80
CA LEU A 86 -4.81 23.44 -2.20
C LEU A 86 -4.24 22.22 -1.49
N THR A 87 -3.54 21.37 -2.24
CA THR A 87 -2.88 20.18 -1.70
C THR A 87 -1.38 20.43 -1.61
N THR A 88 -0.83 20.34 -0.40
CA THR A 88 0.62 20.35 -0.16
C THR A 88 1.15 18.92 -0.09
N TYR A 89 2.44 18.76 -0.38
CA TYR A 89 3.10 17.47 -0.37
C TYR A 89 4.40 17.57 0.40
N ASP A 90 4.55 16.73 1.41
CA ASP A 90 5.71 16.73 2.30
C ASP A 90 6.37 15.35 2.30
N LEU A 91 7.71 15.35 2.31
CA LEU A 91 8.52 14.13 2.38
C LEU A 91 8.84 13.80 3.82
N HIS A 92 8.60 12.56 4.22
CA HIS A 92 9.02 12.02 5.52
C HIS A 92 9.94 10.82 5.32
N LEU A 93 10.88 10.69 6.25
CA LEU A 93 11.86 9.60 6.32
C LEU A 93 11.51 8.69 7.49
N LEU A 94 11.64 7.38 7.29
CA LEU A 94 11.36 6.37 8.31
C LEU A 94 12.51 5.37 8.42
N ALA A 95 12.81 5.01 9.66
CA ALA A 95 13.54 3.80 10.01
C ALA A 95 12.54 2.84 10.66
N ILE A 96 12.60 1.56 10.28
CA ILE A 96 11.56 0.58 10.56
C ILE A 96 12.15 -0.53 11.43
N ASN A 97 11.50 -0.76 12.57
CA ASN A 97 11.80 -1.86 13.46
C ASN A 97 10.48 -2.50 13.91
N ALA A 98 10.47 -3.82 14.01
CA ALA A 98 9.28 -4.58 14.36
C ALA A 98 9.18 -4.95 15.84
N GLN A 99 9.93 -4.28 16.70
CA GLN A 99 9.84 -4.44 18.16
C GLN A 99 9.52 -3.13 18.85
N PHE A 100 9.91 -2.00 18.26
CA PHE A 100 9.65 -0.67 18.81
C PHE A 100 9.62 0.39 17.71
N THR A 101 8.93 1.50 17.98
CA THR A 101 8.83 2.64 17.07
C THR A 101 10.11 3.49 17.11
N ILE A 102 10.60 3.89 15.94
CA ILE A 102 11.63 4.93 15.78
C ILE A 102 10.93 6.16 15.20
N SER A 103 11.20 7.35 15.75
CA SER A 103 10.56 8.58 15.29
C SER A 103 10.84 8.83 13.81
N SER A 104 9.78 9.11 13.04
CA SER A 104 9.90 9.60 11.67
C SER A 104 10.43 11.02 11.64
N VAL A 105 11.04 11.41 10.51
CA VAL A 105 11.60 12.76 10.32
C VAL A 105 10.90 13.43 9.15
N HIS A 106 10.28 14.58 9.40
CA HIS A 106 9.77 15.46 8.36
C HIS A 106 10.94 16.17 7.68
N GLN A 107 11.15 15.88 6.39
CA GLN A 107 12.24 16.43 5.61
C GLN A 107 11.88 17.78 4.96
N GLY A 108 10.60 18.00 4.66
CA GLY A 108 10.09 19.23 4.06
C GLY A 108 9.29 19.00 2.77
N PRO A 109 8.92 20.09 2.08
CA PRO A 109 8.10 20.05 0.89
C PRO A 109 8.73 19.26 -0.26
N THR A 110 7.90 18.64 -1.09
CA THR A 110 8.32 17.90 -2.27
C THR A 110 7.31 18.03 -3.42
N PRO A 111 7.70 17.92 -4.71
CA PRO A 111 6.74 17.96 -5.82
C PRO A 111 5.71 16.82 -5.77
N SER A 112 4.49 17.09 -6.24
CA SER A 112 3.37 16.15 -6.32
C SER A 112 3.58 14.98 -7.28
N ASN A 113 4.52 15.12 -8.21
CA ASN A 113 4.86 14.12 -9.22
C ASN A 113 6.28 13.55 -9.05
N ALA A 114 6.96 13.88 -7.93
CA ALA A 114 8.23 13.24 -7.59
C ALA A 114 8.05 11.72 -7.35
N LEU A 115 8.95 10.90 -7.89
CA LEU A 115 8.99 9.45 -7.70
C LEU A 115 10.23 9.04 -6.91
N TYR A 116 10.09 7.99 -6.12
CA TYR A 116 11.13 7.51 -5.21
C TYR A 116 11.40 6.03 -5.41
N THR A 117 12.67 5.64 -5.31
CA THR A 117 13.10 4.24 -5.21
C THR A 117 14.46 4.17 -4.52
N PHE A 118 14.96 2.97 -4.22
CA PHE A 118 16.27 2.79 -3.60
C PHE A 118 17.22 2.04 -4.55
N LEU A 119 18.47 2.52 -4.67
CA LEU A 119 19.55 1.79 -5.36
C LEU A 119 20.26 0.80 -4.45
N SER A 120 20.24 1.08 -3.15
CA SER A 120 20.80 0.22 -2.10
C SER A 120 20.06 0.47 -0.79
N ASP A 121 20.44 -0.23 0.27
CA ASP A 121 19.84 -0.11 1.60
C ASP A 121 19.89 1.31 2.18
N THR A 122 20.80 2.14 1.68
CA THR A 122 21.02 3.51 2.15
C THR A 122 20.96 4.55 1.04
N THR A 123 20.87 4.17 -0.24
CA THR A 123 20.85 5.15 -1.32
C THR A 123 19.44 5.34 -1.86
N LEU A 124 18.84 6.50 -1.55
CA LEU A 124 17.59 6.95 -2.13
C LEU A 124 17.84 7.57 -3.51
N ILE A 125 16.96 7.27 -4.46
CA ILE A 125 16.82 7.97 -5.72
C ILE A 125 15.51 8.72 -5.76
N THR A 126 15.57 9.93 -6.30
CA THR A 126 14.42 10.76 -6.59
C THR A 126 14.43 11.16 -8.05
N LEU A 127 13.30 10.99 -8.71
CA LEU A 127 13.01 11.58 -10.01
C LEU A 127 11.97 12.69 -9.78
N SER A 128 12.34 13.94 -10.00
CA SER A 128 11.47 15.10 -9.76
C SER A 128 11.50 16.08 -10.94
N PRO A 129 10.43 16.85 -11.18
CA PRO A 129 10.45 17.87 -12.23
C PRO A 129 11.50 18.93 -11.88
N SER A 130 12.20 19.43 -12.89
CA SER A 130 13.10 20.57 -12.70
C SER A 130 12.28 21.82 -12.41
N ALA A 131 12.68 22.61 -11.41
CA ALA A 131 11.95 23.79 -10.90
C ALA A 131 11.71 24.93 -11.93
N HIS A 132 12.14 24.77 -13.18
CA HIS A 132 11.78 25.65 -14.28
C HIS A 132 10.43 25.27 -14.87
N GLN A 133 9.35 25.53 -14.13
CA GLN A 133 8.01 25.77 -14.65
C GLN A 133 7.23 26.51 -13.56
N THR A 134 6.78 27.72 -13.87
CA THR A 134 6.09 28.63 -12.96
C THR A 134 4.72 28.09 -12.54
N SER A 135 4.26 28.53 -11.37
CA SER A 135 3.00 28.18 -10.68
C SER A 135 1.69 28.40 -11.46
N ASP A 136 1.76 28.88 -12.70
CA ASP A 136 0.63 28.97 -13.60
C ASP A 136 0.79 27.85 -14.62
N GLY A 137 -0.02 26.79 -14.51
CA GLY A 137 0.04 25.55 -15.30
C GLY A 137 -0.23 25.70 -16.81
N LEU A 138 0.38 26.69 -17.46
CA LEU A 138 0.28 27.02 -18.87
C LEU A 138 1.67 27.38 -19.39
N THR A 139 2.52 26.37 -19.57
CA THR A 139 3.48 26.29 -20.69
C THR A 139 3.90 24.83 -20.83
N ALA A 140 3.00 24.00 -21.37
CA ALA A 140 3.49 23.00 -22.31
C ALA A 140 4.15 23.82 -23.42
N SER A 141 5.46 23.70 -23.59
CA SER A 141 6.12 24.32 -24.74
C SER A 141 5.39 23.83 -25.99
N GLU A 142 5.00 24.75 -26.86
CA GLU A 142 4.45 24.42 -28.19
C GLU A 142 5.46 23.60 -29.04
N ASP A 143 6.70 23.51 -28.57
CA ASP A 143 7.70 22.58 -29.06
C ASP A 143 7.52 21.23 -28.34
N ASN A 144 7.34 20.15 -29.11
CA ASN A 144 7.24 18.74 -28.72
C ASN A 144 8.46 18.18 -27.93
N GLU A 145 9.19 19.01 -27.20
CA GLU A 145 10.44 18.64 -26.56
C GLU A 145 10.25 17.98 -25.17
N GLY A 146 9.04 17.90 -24.60
CA GLY A 146 8.79 17.20 -23.33
C GLY A 146 9.34 17.92 -22.08
N GLN A 147 8.88 17.51 -20.89
CA GLN A 147 9.29 18.11 -19.61
C GLN A 147 10.68 17.64 -19.18
N VAL A 148 11.44 18.52 -18.53
CA VAL A 148 12.77 18.19 -17.97
C VAL A 148 12.64 17.69 -16.54
N TRP A 149 13.14 16.48 -16.32
CA TRP A 149 13.16 15.77 -15.07
C TRP A 149 14.57 15.64 -14.53
N LYS A 150 14.73 15.81 -13.23
CA LYS A 150 15.99 15.70 -12.51
C LYS A 150 16.05 14.36 -11.80
N LEU A 151 17.05 13.55 -12.12
CA LEU A 151 17.36 12.34 -11.38
C LEU A 151 18.48 12.61 -10.39
N SER A 152 18.21 12.40 -9.11
CA SER A 152 19.18 12.67 -8.05
C SER A 152 19.25 11.56 -7.02
N SER A 153 20.44 11.43 -6.41
CA SER A 153 20.71 10.52 -5.31
C SER A 153 20.89 11.27 -4.00
N ARG A 154 20.52 10.60 -2.91
CA ARG A 154 20.78 11.00 -1.53
C ARG A 154 21.10 9.77 -0.69
N ILE A 155 21.95 9.93 0.31
CA ILE A 155 22.30 8.88 1.26
C ILE A 155 21.42 9.05 2.51
N LEU A 156 20.69 8.00 2.85
CA LEU A 156 19.94 7.86 4.08
C LEU A 156 20.85 7.27 5.16
N ASN A 157 20.93 7.95 6.31
CA ASN A 157 21.68 7.53 7.47
C ASN A 157 20.72 7.29 8.63
N TYR A 158 20.66 6.04 9.10
CA TYR A 158 19.75 5.57 10.14
C TYR A 158 20.36 4.34 10.83
N THR A 159 19.84 3.98 12.00
CA THR A 159 20.06 2.64 12.56
C THR A 159 18.78 2.15 13.21
N THR A 160 18.45 0.89 12.95
CA THR A 160 17.30 0.18 13.52
C THR A 160 17.69 -0.69 14.72
N ALA A 161 19.00 -0.93 14.91
CA ALA A 161 19.55 -1.64 16.05
C ALA A 161 19.83 -0.68 17.23
N PRO A 162 19.61 -1.09 18.49
CA PRO A 162 19.94 -0.29 19.66
C PRO A 162 21.44 0.10 19.72
N PRO A 163 21.79 1.38 19.98
CA PRO A 163 20.87 2.51 20.14
C PRO A 163 20.33 3.00 18.78
N ALA A 164 19.02 2.83 18.57
CA ALA A 164 18.31 3.25 17.35
C ALA A 164 18.22 4.79 17.29
N PHE A 165 18.37 5.38 16.11
CA PHE A 165 18.21 6.82 15.92
C PHE A 165 17.37 7.16 14.67
N PRO A 166 16.64 8.29 14.69
CA PRO A 166 15.81 8.72 13.57
C PRO A 166 16.60 8.90 12.27
N PRO A 167 16.02 8.59 11.10
CA PRO A 167 16.70 8.72 9.83
C PRO A 167 17.06 10.17 9.51
N SER A 168 18.19 10.35 8.84
CA SER A 168 18.62 11.63 8.26
C SER A 168 19.03 11.40 6.81
N ILE A 169 18.98 12.44 5.99
CA ILE A 169 19.31 12.34 4.56
C ILE A 169 20.38 13.34 4.16
N SER A 170 21.30 12.92 3.30
CA SER A 170 22.37 13.79 2.77
C SER A 170 21.83 14.87 1.83
N ASN A 171 22.70 15.81 1.49
CA ASN A 171 22.46 16.73 0.40
C ASN A 171 22.21 15.97 -0.91
N GLU A 172 21.37 16.57 -1.76
CA GLU A 172 21.05 16.05 -3.07
C GLU A 172 22.25 16.10 -4.01
N LYS A 173 22.52 14.99 -4.68
CA LYS A 173 23.49 14.92 -5.77
C LYS A 173 22.80 14.59 -7.08
N VAL A 174 22.83 15.53 -8.01
CA VAL A 174 22.27 15.34 -9.36
C VAL A 174 23.09 14.30 -10.10
N MET A 175 22.41 13.28 -10.64
CA MET A 175 23.05 12.23 -11.42
C MET A 175 22.93 12.50 -12.91
N THR A 176 21.74 12.87 -13.35
CA THR A 176 21.46 13.26 -14.75
C THR A 176 20.15 14.05 -14.83
N THR A 177 19.87 14.61 -16.00
CA THR A 177 18.56 15.16 -16.34
C THR A 177 17.97 14.38 -17.50
N LEU A 178 16.71 14.00 -17.37
CA LEU A 178 15.96 13.28 -18.38
C LEU A 178 14.96 14.23 -19.03
N ARG A 179 14.72 14.07 -20.32
CA ARG A 179 13.67 14.79 -21.02
C ARG A 179 12.60 13.78 -21.42
N LEU A 180 11.42 13.90 -20.81
CA LEU A 180 10.33 12.94 -20.93
C LEU A 180 9.12 13.63 -21.57
N LYS A 181 8.49 12.98 -22.55
CA LYS A 181 7.29 13.51 -23.21
C LYS A 181 6.10 13.57 -22.25
N ASN A 182 5.95 12.53 -21.44
CA ASN A 182 4.86 12.37 -20.47
C ASN A 182 5.44 12.27 -19.06
N ASP A 183 4.64 12.67 -18.08
CA ASP A 183 4.99 12.54 -16.66
C ASP A 183 5.22 11.06 -16.32
N PRO A 184 6.37 10.70 -15.73
CA PRO A 184 6.61 9.35 -15.27
C PRO A 184 5.66 9.02 -14.12
N ILE A 185 5.20 7.78 -14.10
CA ILE A 185 4.23 7.29 -13.11
C ILE A 185 4.83 6.24 -12.17
N LYS A 186 5.94 5.60 -12.57
CA LYS A 186 6.60 4.59 -11.74
C LYS A 186 8.11 4.56 -11.97
N LEU A 187 8.83 4.27 -10.90
CA LEU A 187 10.27 4.12 -10.86
C LEU A 187 10.61 2.82 -10.13
N VAL A 188 11.27 1.89 -10.81
CA VAL A 188 11.71 0.61 -10.20
C VAL A 188 13.17 0.34 -10.52
N PHE A 189 13.87 -0.32 -9.61
CA PHE A 189 15.30 -0.60 -9.75
C PHE A 189 15.59 -2.10 -9.69
N SER A 190 16.31 -2.59 -10.68
CA SER A 190 16.81 -3.97 -10.77
C SER A 190 18.25 -4.00 -10.26
N SER A 191 18.42 -4.35 -8.98
CA SER A 191 19.67 -4.12 -8.23
C SER A 191 20.87 -4.95 -8.67
N GLU A 192 20.65 -6.19 -9.11
CA GLU A 192 21.76 -7.09 -9.52
C GLU A 192 22.42 -6.67 -10.84
N VAL A 193 21.67 -5.96 -11.70
CA VAL A 193 22.15 -5.47 -13.01
C VAL A 193 22.36 -3.95 -13.04
N GLY A 194 22.01 -3.24 -11.95
CA GLY A 194 22.16 -1.79 -11.88
C GLY A 194 21.26 -1.03 -12.85
N ILE A 195 20.06 -1.52 -13.16
CA ILE A 195 19.16 -0.88 -14.14
C ILE A 195 18.00 -0.18 -13.44
N LEU A 196 17.88 1.12 -13.67
CA LEU A 196 16.76 1.93 -13.24
C LEU A 196 15.74 2.05 -14.37
N SER A 197 14.51 1.64 -14.10
CA SER A 197 13.42 1.66 -15.06
C SER A 197 12.46 2.81 -14.75
N VAL A 198 12.27 3.71 -15.72
CA VAL A 198 11.31 4.81 -15.65
C VAL A 198 10.14 4.50 -16.58
N MET A 199 8.94 4.43 -16.01
CA MET A 199 7.70 4.16 -16.75
C MET A 199 6.92 5.44 -16.98
N THR A 200 6.57 5.72 -18.23
CA THR A 200 5.68 6.81 -18.62
C THR A 200 4.40 6.26 -19.26
N PRO A 201 3.24 6.88 -19.01
CA PRO A 201 1.95 6.41 -19.55
C PRO A 201 1.74 6.86 -21.00
N GLY A 202 0.75 6.26 -21.68
CA GLY A 202 0.23 6.66 -22.99
C GLY A 202 0.83 5.91 -24.18
N GLU A 203 0.30 6.18 -25.39
CA GLU A 203 0.73 5.55 -26.65
C GLU A 203 2.16 5.92 -27.06
N ASP A 204 2.57 7.15 -26.76
CA ASP A 204 3.96 7.63 -26.83
C ASP A 204 4.76 7.35 -25.55
N GLY A 205 4.08 6.80 -24.54
CA GLY A 205 4.65 6.36 -23.27
C GLY A 205 5.41 5.04 -23.43
N GLY A 206 6.25 4.72 -22.47
CA GLY A 206 7.00 3.48 -22.52
C GLY A 206 7.92 3.28 -21.35
N LEU A 207 8.82 2.32 -21.54
CA LEU A 207 9.81 1.95 -20.56
C LEU A 207 11.18 2.49 -20.97
N LEU A 208 11.73 3.37 -20.15
CA LEU A 208 13.08 3.88 -20.27
C LEU A 208 13.99 3.12 -19.30
N LEU A 209 15.04 2.48 -19.82
CA LEU A 209 16.02 1.75 -19.02
C LEU A 209 17.32 2.54 -18.94
N LEU A 210 17.74 2.87 -17.72
CA LEU A 210 18.95 3.63 -17.44
C LEU A 210 19.93 2.73 -16.70
N GLU A 211 21.15 2.60 -17.23
CA GLU A 211 22.21 1.91 -16.52
C GLU A 211 22.83 2.83 -15.47
N VAL A 212 22.79 2.40 -14.21
CA VAL A 212 23.19 3.18 -13.04
C VAL A 212 24.30 2.43 -12.31
N VAL A 213 25.42 3.10 -12.05
CA VAL A 213 26.61 2.50 -11.44
C VAL A 213 27.10 3.28 -10.24
N ASP A 214 27.51 2.57 -9.20
CA ASP A 214 28.23 3.14 -8.07
C ASP A 214 29.71 3.25 -8.46
N VAL A 215 30.17 4.48 -8.70
CA VAL A 215 31.53 4.76 -9.14
C VAL A 215 32.50 4.78 -7.96
N LYS A 216 31.99 5.15 -6.77
CA LYS A 216 32.70 5.15 -5.47
C LYS A 216 31.66 5.11 -4.38
N ALA A 217 31.71 4.18 -3.43
CA ALA A 217 30.79 4.04 -2.29
C ALA A 217 29.82 5.24 -2.06
N GLY A 218 28.60 5.12 -2.62
CA GLY A 218 27.55 6.14 -2.52
C GLY A 218 27.57 7.24 -3.58
N GLU A 219 28.48 7.19 -4.55
CA GLU A 219 28.59 8.08 -5.71
C GLU A 219 28.05 7.36 -6.95
N TRP A 220 26.74 7.46 -7.11
CA TRP A 220 26.04 6.88 -8.25
C TRP A 220 26.07 7.80 -9.47
N LYS A 221 26.19 7.20 -10.66
CA LYS A 221 26.07 7.88 -11.95
C LYS A 221 25.22 7.08 -12.91
N VAL A 222 24.54 7.79 -13.81
CA VAL A 222 23.90 7.18 -14.99
C VAL A 222 24.95 7.10 -16.09
N LYS A 223 25.08 5.94 -16.74
CA LYS A 223 25.92 5.79 -17.93
C LYS A 223 25.19 6.36 -19.15
N ASP A 224 25.94 6.65 -20.20
CA ASP A 224 25.40 7.21 -21.45
C ASP A 224 24.46 6.25 -22.19
N ARG A 225 24.42 4.97 -21.78
CA ARG A 225 23.59 3.94 -22.40
C ARG A 225 22.16 4.00 -21.86
N VAL A 226 21.21 4.16 -22.76
CA VAL A 226 19.78 4.22 -22.49
C VAL A 226 19.08 3.18 -23.36
N GLY A 227 18.32 2.28 -22.74
CA GLY A 227 17.47 1.31 -23.43
C GLY A 227 16.05 1.81 -23.55
N ARG A 228 15.40 1.43 -24.65
CA ARG A 228 13.99 1.73 -24.90
C ARG A 228 13.34 0.50 -25.53
N PRO A 229 13.25 -0.63 -24.79
CA PRO A 229 12.85 -1.93 -25.34
C PRO A 229 11.44 -1.92 -25.95
N LEU A 230 10.60 -0.94 -25.58
CA LEU A 230 9.22 -0.80 -26.05
C LEU A 230 9.04 0.30 -27.09
N GLU A 231 10.11 0.99 -27.50
CA GLU A 231 10.00 2.05 -28.49
C GLU A 231 9.50 1.47 -29.82
N LYS A 232 8.37 2.00 -30.32
CA LYS A 232 7.63 1.54 -31.52
C LYS A 232 6.88 0.21 -31.36
N SER A 233 6.81 -0.35 -30.15
CA SER A 233 5.98 -1.53 -29.91
C SER A 233 4.47 -1.21 -29.98
N GLY A 234 4.09 0.04 -29.71
CA GLY A 234 2.68 0.44 -29.54
C GLY A 234 2.07 -0.07 -28.23
N MET A 235 2.84 -0.76 -27.39
CA MET A 235 2.39 -1.29 -26.12
C MET A 235 2.16 -0.17 -25.12
N ILE A 236 0.99 -0.17 -24.49
CA ILE A 236 0.68 0.71 -23.35
C ILE A 236 0.92 -0.11 -22.09
N ILE A 237 1.82 0.31 -21.22
CA ILE A 237 2.14 -0.42 -19.99
C ILE A 237 1.30 0.13 -18.84
N ASP A 238 0.69 -0.76 -18.05
CA ASP A 238 -0.10 -0.44 -16.85
C ASP A 238 0.74 -0.56 -15.57
N GLU A 239 1.55 -1.62 -15.46
CA GLU A 239 2.38 -1.88 -14.28
C GLU A 239 3.79 -2.33 -14.68
N VAL A 240 4.78 -1.91 -13.88
CA VAL A 240 6.14 -2.48 -13.90
C VAL A 240 6.59 -2.87 -12.50
N VAL A 241 7.23 -4.03 -12.37
CA VAL A 241 7.93 -4.47 -11.15
C VAL A 241 9.31 -4.98 -11.51
N ALA A 242 10.26 -4.84 -10.58
CA ALA A 242 11.65 -5.27 -10.75
C ALA A 242 12.04 -6.28 -9.67
N SER A 243 12.91 -7.24 -10.02
CA SER A 243 13.55 -8.14 -9.06
C SER A 243 14.86 -8.68 -9.62
N GLY A 244 15.95 -8.49 -8.88
CA GLY A 244 17.28 -8.95 -9.27
C GLY A 244 17.66 -8.43 -10.65
N THR A 245 17.69 -9.33 -11.64
CA THR A 245 18.01 -9.02 -13.04
C THR A 245 16.80 -8.86 -13.96
N ARG A 246 15.57 -9.02 -13.47
CA ARG A 246 14.36 -9.09 -14.31
C ARG A 246 13.39 -7.97 -13.99
N ILE A 247 12.59 -7.63 -15.00
CA ILE A 247 11.38 -6.83 -14.83
C ILE A 247 10.17 -7.59 -15.36
N ALA A 248 9.00 -7.33 -14.79
CA ALA A 248 7.72 -7.79 -15.30
C ALA A 248 6.84 -6.58 -15.63
N LEU A 249 6.11 -6.68 -16.74
CA LEU A 249 5.33 -5.62 -17.35
C LEU A 249 3.94 -6.13 -17.68
N THR A 250 2.90 -5.41 -17.30
CA THR A 250 1.54 -5.67 -17.78
C THR A 250 1.18 -4.68 -18.87
N GLU A 251 0.68 -5.19 -19.99
CA GLU A 251 0.20 -4.41 -21.11
C GLU A 251 -1.31 -4.16 -21.00
N HIS A 252 -1.72 -2.95 -21.34
CA HIS A 252 -3.10 -2.56 -21.58
C HIS A 252 -3.43 -2.71 -23.07
N GLY A 253 -4.29 -3.67 -23.41
CA GLY A 253 -4.87 -3.77 -24.74
C GLY A 253 -5.90 -2.66 -24.94
N GLN A 254 -5.80 -1.91 -26.04
CA GLN A 254 -6.84 -0.95 -26.40
C GLN A 254 -8.18 -1.66 -26.59
N LEU A 255 -9.16 -1.31 -25.77
CA LEU A 255 -10.57 -1.61 -25.98
C LEU A 255 -11.11 -0.74 -27.11
N GLU A 256 -10.75 -0.94 -28.39
CA GLU A 256 -11.53 -0.32 -29.47
C GLU A 256 -11.67 -1.11 -30.78
N LYS A 257 -12.96 -1.26 -31.12
CA LYS A 257 -13.59 -1.46 -32.44
C LYS A 257 -13.39 -2.83 -33.12
N ALA A 258 -14.54 -3.52 -33.26
CA ALA A 258 -14.78 -4.74 -34.04
C ALA A 258 -14.72 -6.10 -33.30
N GLY A 259 -15.15 -6.16 -32.04
CA GLY A 259 -15.50 -7.43 -31.40
C GLY A 259 -14.31 -8.36 -31.11
N VAL A 260 -13.10 -7.80 -31.04
CA VAL A 260 -11.90 -8.47 -30.54
C VAL A 260 -11.74 -8.05 -29.08
N SER A 261 -11.60 -9.02 -28.19
CA SER A 261 -11.48 -8.84 -26.75
C SER A 261 -10.26 -8.02 -26.35
N SER A 262 -10.32 -7.37 -25.19
CA SER A 262 -9.16 -6.73 -24.58
C SER A 262 -8.05 -7.76 -24.35
N HIS A 263 -6.88 -7.56 -24.96
CA HIS A 263 -5.71 -8.41 -24.73
C HIS A 263 -4.80 -7.68 -23.74
N ASN A 264 -4.84 -8.08 -22.48
CA ASN A 264 -3.92 -7.57 -21.46
C ASN A 264 -2.93 -8.68 -21.12
N ALA A 265 -1.71 -8.54 -21.62
CA ALA A 265 -0.68 -9.54 -21.51
C ALA A 265 0.33 -9.22 -20.39
N LEU A 266 0.95 -10.27 -19.84
CA LEU A 266 2.08 -10.15 -18.91
C LEU A 266 3.35 -10.53 -19.65
N TYR A 267 4.37 -9.67 -19.60
CA TYR A 267 5.69 -9.89 -20.16
C TYR A 267 6.75 -9.84 -19.07
N THR A 268 7.87 -10.53 -19.32
CA THR A 268 9.11 -10.37 -18.56
C THR A 268 10.26 -10.01 -19.48
N LEU A 269 11.18 -9.20 -19.00
CA LEU A 269 12.45 -8.90 -19.66
C LEU A 269 13.59 -9.28 -18.71
N ASP A 270 14.52 -10.12 -19.19
CA ASP A 270 15.79 -10.35 -18.50
C ASP A 270 16.80 -9.29 -18.94
N LEU A 271 17.27 -8.50 -17.98
CA LEU A 271 18.17 -7.40 -18.21
C LEU A 271 19.64 -7.86 -18.30
N GLN A 272 19.94 -9.13 -17.98
CA GLN A 272 21.26 -9.72 -18.27
C GLN A 272 21.52 -9.80 -19.78
N ASP A 273 20.47 -9.96 -20.58
CA ASP A 273 20.54 -9.99 -22.05
C ASP A 273 20.79 -8.60 -22.65
N GLY A 274 20.77 -7.55 -21.82
CA GLY A 274 20.99 -6.15 -22.18
C GLY A 274 19.72 -5.31 -22.14
N LEU A 275 19.88 -4.00 -22.33
CA LEU A 275 18.77 -3.02 -22.21
C LEU A 275 17.71 -3.13 -23.30
N ASP A 276 17.99 -3.86 -24.37
CA ASP A 276 17.07 -4.10 -25.49
C ASP A 276 16.85 -5.61 -25.68
N GLY A 277 16.97 -6.38 -24.58
CA GLY A 277 16.73 -7.81 -24.58
C GLY A 277 15.31 -8.17 -25.03
N PRO A 278 15.07 -9.44 -25.40
CA PRO A 278 13.76 -9.87 -25.86
C PRO A 278 12.74 -9.87 -24.72
N LEU A 279 11.54 -9.36 -25.00
CA LEU A 279 10.38 -9.58 -24.13
C LEU A 279 9.94 -11.03 -24.24
N ARG A 280 9.71 -11.65 -23.10
CA ARG A 280 9.11 -12.98 -23.00
C ARG A 280 7.66 -12.86 -22.55
N LEU A 281 6.75 -13.43 -23.33
CA LEU A 281 5.33 -13.48 -23.01
C LEU A 281 5.04 -14.54 -21.92
N ILE A 282 4.52 -14.10 -20.79
CA ILE A 282 4.15 -14.93 -19.63
C ILE A 282 2.66 -15.17 -19.56
N SER A 283 1.80 -14.25 -19.95
CA SER A 283 0.36 -14.55 -20.07
C SER A 283 -0.26 -13.77 -21.21
N ASP A 284 -1.08 -14.47 -21.99
CA ASP A 284 -1.78 -13.99 -23.18
C ASP A 284 -3.16 -14.60 -23.33
N HIS A 285 -3.78 -15.02 -22.22
CA HIS A 285 -5.11 -15.61 -22.25
C HIS A 285 -6.10 -14.65 -22.94
N THR A 286 -6.65 -15.11 -24.07
CA THR A 286 -7.70 -14.42 -24.81
C THR A 286 -8.87 -14.24 -23.85
N ASP A 287 -9.28 -13.00 -23.60
CA ASP A 287 -10.32 -12.61 -22.63
C ASP A 287 -9.91 -12.54 -21.16
N ALA A 288 -8.60 -12.46 -20.85
CA ALA A 288 -8.12 -12.20 -19.50
C ALA A 288 -7.27 -10.93 -19.38
N ILE A 289 -7.30 -10.34 -18.20
CA ILE A 289 -6.49 -9.19 -17.80
C ILE A 289 -5.51 -9.59 -16.72
N ALA A 290 -4.22 -9.59 -17.07
CA ALA A 290 -3.14 -9.75 -16.11
C ALA A 290 -2.88 -8.44 -15.34
N SER A 291 -2.68 -8.54 -14.03
CA SER A 291 -2.38 -7.40 -13.13
C SER A 291 -1.57 -7.85 -11.92
N SER A 292 -0.98 -6.88 -11.21
CA SER A 292 -0.19 -7.11 -9.98
C SER A 292 0.85 -8.24 -10.09
N PRO A 293 1.77 -8.19 -11.08
CA PRO A 293 2.89 -9.14 -11.10
C PRO A 293 3.76 -8.98 -9.85
N ALA A 294 4.21 -10.09 -9.29
CA ALA A 294 5.09 -10.15 -8.14
C ALA A 294 6.15 -11.22 -8.35
N PHE A 295 7.42 -10.86 -8.17
CA PHE A 295 8.52 -11.81 -8.20
C PHE A 295 8.71 -12.48 -6.84
N GLY A 296 8.87 -13.80 -6.85
CA GLY A 296 9.37 -14.59 -5.73
C GLY A 296 10.84 -14.98 -5.94
N PRO A 297 11.44 -15.73 -5.01
CA PRO A 297 12.78 -16.28 -5.17
C PRO A 297 12.85 -17.35 -6.26
N GLU A 298 14.07 -17.69 -6.67
CA GLU A 298 14.38 -18.82 -7.57
C GLU A 298 13.63 -18.80 -8.91
N GLY A 299 13.34 -17.61 -9.44
CA GLY A 299 12.68 -17.49 -10.74
C GLY A 299 11.17 -17.37 -10.66
N MET A 300 10.55 -17.61 -9.50
CA MET A 300 9.10 -17.57 -9.33
C MET A 300 8.49 -16.21 -9.69
N ILE A 301 7.31 -16.26 -10.30
CA ILE A 301 6.46 -15.11 -10.53
C ILE A 301 5.01 -15.49 -10.28
N ALA A 302 4.27 -14.59 -9.64
CA ALA A 302 2.84 -14.70 -9.43
C ALA A 302 2.16 -13.44 -9.96
N TRP A 303 0.91 -13.58 -10.40
CA TRP A 303 0.12 -12.46 -10.89
C TRP A 303 -1.37 -12.75 -10.70
N LEU A 304 -2.19 -11.73 -10.92
CA LEU A 304 -3.64 -11.87 -10.93
C LEU A 304 -4.16 -11.85 -12.35
N GLU A 305 -5.06 -12.76 -12.67
CA GLU A 305 -5.80 -12.72 -13.94
C GLU A 305 -7.30 -12.58 -13.70
N GLN A 306 -7.91 -11.66 -14.42
CA GLN A 306 -9.36 -11.48 -14.44
C GLN A 306 -9.90 -11.81 -15.81
N ARG A 307 -10.78 -12.82 -15.91
CA ARG A 307 -11.58 -13.04 -17.13
C ARG A 307 -12.78 -12.11 -17.15
N GLU A 308 -13.33 -11.82 -18.33
CA GLU A 308 -14.48 -10.90 -18.50
C GLU A 308 -15.61 -11.19 -17.49
N GLY A 309 -15.98 -10.16 -16.71
CA GLY A 309 -17.02 -10.24 -15.66
C GLY A 309 -16.71 -11.16 -14.46
N GLY A 310 -15.53 -11.76 -14.42
CA GLY A 310 -15.10 -12.72 -13.39
C GLY A 310 -14.31 -12.09 -12.24
N GLN A 311 -14.03 -12.91 -11.21
CA GLN A 311 -13.12 -12.56 -10.12
C GLN A 311 -11.67 -12.68 -10.58
N LYS A 312 -10.80 -11.83 -10.02
CA LYS A 312 -9.35 -12.00 -10.16
C LYS A 312 -8.93 -13.32 -9.52
N LYS A 313 -8.12 -14.10 -10.23
CA LYS A 313 -7.56 -15.36 -9.74
C LYS A 313 -6.04 -15.28 -9.66
N LEU A 314 -5.46 -15.95 -8.67
CA LEU A 314 -4.02 -16.03 -8.50
C LEU A 314 -3.43 -17.07 -9.47
N TRP A 315 -2.46 -16.64 -10.26
CA TRP A 315 -1.66 -17.49 -11.13
C TRP A 315 -0.21 -17.46 -10.69
N MET A 316 0.50 -18.55 -10.96
CA MET A 316 1.90 -18.72 -10.63
C MET A 316 2.65 -19.43 -11.74
N MET A 317 3.95 -19.14 -11.80
CA MET A 317 4.91 -19.85 -12.61
C MET A 317 6.20 -20.02 -11.79
N ASN A 318 6.81 -21.20 -11.89
CA ASN A 318 8.13 -21.45 -11.33
C ASN A 318 9.14 -21.62 -12.48
N GLY A 319 10.16 -20.76 -12.51
CA GLY A 319 11.13 -20.72 -13.60
C GLY A 319 10.46 -20.55 -14.97
N ASP A 320 10.90 -21.34 -15.95
CA ASP A 320 10.46 -21.24 -17.33
C ASP A 320 9.44 -22.29 -17.74
N ASP A 321 9.06 -23.18 -16.82
CA ASP A 321 8.56 -24.51 -17.16
C ASP A 321 7.02 -24.62 -17.23
N GLU A 322 6.27 -24.14 -16.24
CA GLU A 322 4.81 -24.32 -16.22
C GLU A 322 4.08 -23.21 -15.45
N LYS A 323 2.93 -22.76 -16.00
CA LYS A 323 2.03 -21.75 -15.42
C LYS A 323 0.77 -22.45 -14.91
N TRP A 324 0.30 -22.11 -13.71
CA TRP A 324 -0.92 -22.70 -13.16
C TRP A 324 -1.75 -21.72 -12.34
N GLU A 325 -3.08 -21.94 -12.33
CA GLU A 325 -4.01 -21.27 -11.42
C GLU A 325 -3.87 -21.87 -10.02
N VAL A 326 -3.58 -21.04 -9.02
CA VAL A 326 -3.51 -21.47 -7.62
C VAL A 326 -4.92 -21.75 -7.11
N GLN A 327 -5.20 -23.00 -6.77
CA GLN A 327 -6.48 -23.40 -6.20
C GLN A 327 -6.53 -22.99 -4.73
N ILE A 328 -7.44 -22.08 -4.37
CA ILE A 328 -7.62 -21.59 -3.00
C ILE A 328 -8.94 -22.14 -2.44
N LYS A 329 -8.88 -22.78 -1.28
CA LYS A 329 -10.02 -23.43 -0.62
C LYS A 329 -11.04 -22.39 -0.16
N ASN A 330 -12.32 -22.62 -0.46
CA ASN A 330 -13.45 -21.79 -0.04
C ASN A 330 -13.27 -20.30 -0.38
N TRP A 331 -12.68 -20.02 -1.54
CA TRP A 331 -12.36 -18.66 -1.96
C TRP A 331 -13.39 -18.12 -2.93
N ASN A 332 -14.05 -17.02 -2.56
CA ASN A 332 -15.02 -16.30 -3.37
C ASN A 332 -14.71 -14.80 -3.41
N MET A 333 -13.45 -14.42 -3.23
CA MET A 333 -12.99 -13.04 -3.16
C MET A 333 -12.14 -12.68 -4.38
N SER A 334 -12.10 -11.39 -4.72
CA SER A 334 -11.28 -10.86 -5.82
C SER A 334 -10.08 -10.09 -5.25
N PRO A 335 -8.87 -10.68 -5.18
CA PRO A 335 -7.68 -9.96 -4.76
C PRO A 335 -7.35 -8.81 -5.72
N SER A 336 -6.73 -7.76 -5.19
CA SER A 336 -6.24 -6.59 -5.94
C SER A 336 -4.72 -6.55 -6.04
N SER A 337 -4.00 -7.22 -5.13
CA SER A 337 -2.54 -7.27 -5.16
C SER A 337 -1.98 -8.60 -4.64
N VAL A 338 -0.80 -8.96 -5.15
CA VAL A 338 0.00 -10.14 -4.77
C VAL A 338 1.33 -9.66 -4.21
N LEU A 339 1.72 -10.21 -3.07
CA LEU A 339 2.97 -9.88 -2.38
C LEU A 339 3.68 -11.16 -1.95
N PHE A 340 4.87 -11.40 -2.48
CA PHE A 340 5.71 -12.50 -2.01
C PHE A 340 6.42 -12.14 -0.71
N SER A 341 6.51 -13.13 0.18
CA SER A 341 7.53 -13.13 1.23
C SER A 341 8.93 -13.20 0.62
N LYS A 342 9.95 -12.70 1.32
CA LYS A 342 11.32 -12.61 0.78
C LYS A 342 11.95 -14.00 0.57
N ASN A 343 11.61 -14.98 1.40
CA ASN A 343 12.04 -16.37 1.20
C ASN A 343 11.09 -17.16 0.28
N GLY A 344 10.01 -16.55 -0.20
CA GLY A 344 9.06 -17.18 -1.12
C GLY A 344 8.15 -18.23 -0.51
N GLU A 345 8.19 -18.50 0.79
CA GLU A 345 7.36 -19.53 1.44
C GLU A 345 5.90 -19.11 1.62
N ALA A 346 5.66 -17.80 1.56
CA ALA A 346 4.34 -17.21 1.65
C ALA A 346 4.03 -16.24 0.51
N ILE A 347 2.76 -16.23 0.12
CA ILE A 347 2.12 -15.24 -0.74
C ILE A 347 1.03 -14.55 0.06
N ASN A 348 1.03 -13.22 0.06
CA ASN A 348 -0.02 -12.42 0.67
C ASN A 348 -0.89 -11.79 -0.43
N LEU A 349 -2.20 -11.88 -0.25
CA LEU A 349 -3.21 -11.32 -1.14
C LEU A 349 -3.91 -10.17 -0.44
N LEU A 350 -3.82 -8.97 -1.03
CA LEU A 350 -4.67 -7.85 -0.62
C LEU A 350 -6.03 -8.00 -1.31
N VAL A 351 -7.10 -7.99 -0.54
CA VAL A 351 -8.47 -8.17 -1.03
C VAL A 351 -9.30 -6.96 -0.63
N SER A 352 -9.89 -6.28 -1.60
CA SER A 352 -10.85 -5.21 -1.37
C SER A 352 -12.27 -5.78 -1.33
N HIS A 353 -13.01 -5.45 -0.28
CA HIS A 353 -14.38 -5.94 -0.09
C HIS A 353 -15.39 -4.99 -0.74
N PRO A 354 -16.44 -5.53 -1.38
CA PRO A 354 -17.47 -4.71 -2.04
C PRO A 354 -18.40 -4.03 -1.05
N ASP A 355 -18.48 -4.50 0.19
CA ASP A 355 -19.39 -3.93 1.20
C ASP A 355 -18.83 -2.60 1.73
N PRO A 356 -19.64 -1.53 1.79
CA PRO A 356 -19.25 -0.30 2.49
C PRO A 356 -18.81 -0.62 3.92
N PRO A 357 -17.71 -0.05 4.43
CA PRO A 357 -16.93 1.07 3.88
C PRO A 357 -15.75 0.65 2.97
N HIS A 358 -15.94 -0.40 2.17
CA HIS A 358 -14.94 -1.02 1.31
C HIS A 358 -13.64 -1.33 2.07
N PRO A 359 -13.71 -2.12 3.16
CA PRO A 359 -12.51 -2.53 3.85
C PRO A 359 -11.66 -3.38 2.92
N SER A 360 -10.36 -3.34 3.13
CA SER A 360 -9.40 -4.23 2.51
C SER A 360 -8.83 -5.14 3.60
N SER A 361 -8.64 -6.41 3.27
CA SER A 361 -8.05 -7.40 4.17
C SER A 361 -6.87 -8.08 3.50
N LEU A 362 -5.88 -8.44 4.31
CA LEU A 362 -4.73 -9.19 3.85
C LEU A 362 -4.92 -10.66 4.19
N TYR A 363 -4.68 -11.52 3.21
CA TYR A 363 -4.75 -12.97 3.35
C TYR A 363 -3.40 -13.59 3.08
N HIS A 364 -2.97 -14.46 3.98
CA HIS A 364 -1.79 -15.27 3.87
C HIS A 364 -2.10 -16.61 3.18
N LEU A 365 -1.20 -17.02 2.29
CA LEU A 365 -1.17 -18.33 1.66
C LEU A 365 0.25 -18.88 1.78
N TRP A 366 0.40 -20.13 2.20
CA TRP A 366 1.63 -20.86 1.97
C TRP A 366 1.83 -21.09 0.47
N THR A 367 3.02 -20.76 -0.03
CA THR A 367 3.33 -20.80 -1.45
C THR A 367 3.24 -22.24 -1.96
N PRO A 368 2.36 -22.52 -2.93
CA PRO A 368 2.30 -23.84 -3.54
C PRO A 368 3.50 -24.02 -4.49
N THR A 369 4.22 -25.13 -4.35
CA THR A 369 5.39 -25.46 -5.20
C THR A 369 5.03 -26.24 -6.47
N THR A 370 3.79 -26.71 -6.58
CA THR A 370 3.23 -27.44 -7.73
C THR A 370 1.75 -27.06 -7.89
N PRO A 371 1.12 -27.33 -9.06
CA PRO A 371 -0.33 -27.15 -9.24
C PRO A 371 -1.10 -27.81 -8.08
N SER A 372 -1.63 -26.99 -7.18
CA SER A 372 -1.95 -27.44 -5.83
C SER A 372 -3.11 -28.44 -5.80
N LYS A 373 -2.81 -29.67 -5.37
CA LYS A 373 -3.78 -30.66 -4.88
C LYS A 373 -3.28 -31.17 -3.52
N PRO A 374 -3.98 -30.89 -2.41
CA PRO A 374 -5.26 -30.18 -2.28
C PRO A 374 -5.14 -28.65 -2.44
N PRO A 375 -6.27 -27.93 -2.59
CA PRO A 375 -6.30 -26.46 -2.60
C PRO A 375 -5.67 -25.85 -1.34
N VAL A 376 -4.99 -24.71 -1.50
CA VAL A 376 -4.33 -23.96 -0.42
C VAL A 376 -5.39 -23.32 0.48
N THR A 377 -5.21 -23.39 1.79
CA THR A 377 -6.15 -22.76 2.74
C THR A 377 -5.71 -21.33 3.02
N PRO A 378 -6.53 -20.31 2.73
CA PRO A 378 -6.22 -18.92 3.03
C PRO A 378 -6.40 -18.64 4.52
N VAL A 379 -5.49 -17.86 5.10
CA VAL A 379 -5.63 -17.36 6.47
C VAL A 379 -5.69 -15.83 6.45
N ARG A 380 -6.74 -15.25 7.04
CA ARG A 380 -6.84 -13.79 7.15
C ARG A 380 -5.85 -13.29 8.20
N ILE A 381 -4.99 -12.35 7.84
CA ILE A 381 -4.14 -11.64 8.81
C ILE A 381 -5.02 -10.65 9.58
N PRO A 382 -5.08 -10.72 10.93
CA PRO A 382 -5.88 -9.79 11.72
C PRO A 382 -5.41 -8.35 11.56
N SER A 383 -6.36 -7.42 11.35
CA SER A 383 -6.12 -5.99 11.48
C SER A 383 -6.51 -5.53 12.90
N PRO A 384 -5.90 -4.47 13.45
CA PRO A 384 -6.37 -3.84 14.69
C PRO A 384 -7.87 -3.51 14.60
N LEU A 385 -8.56 -3.56 15.75
CA LEU A 385 -10.00 -3.28 15.83
C LEU A 385 -10.31 -1.92 15.19
N ASN A 386 -11.29 -1.89 14.28
CA ASN A 386 -11.73 -0.69 13.54
C ASN A 386 -10.74 -0.13 12.50
N MET A 387 -9.71 -0.88 12.09
CA MET A 387 -8.79 -0.49 11.02
C MET A 387 -8.85 -1.39 9.78
N THR A 388 -8.66 -0.78 8.61
CA THR A 388 -8.56 -1.44 7.29
C THR A 388 -7.19 -1.19 6.67
N ILE A 389 -6.64 -2.19 5.98
CA ILE A 389 -5.33 -2.10 5.30
C ILE A 389 -5.56 -1.63 3.87
N ARG A 390 -5.24 -0.38 3.54
CA ARG A 390 -5.47 0.22 2.22
C ARG A 390 -4.44 -0.19 1.17
N SER A 391 -3.19 -0.34 1.57
CA SER A 391 -2.09 -0.83 0.73
C SER A 391 -1.07 -1.54 1.59
N ALA A 392 -0.25 -2.42 0.99
CA ALA A 392 0.85 -3.07 1.68
C ALA A 392 2.02 -3.37 0.74
N ILE A 393 3.23 -3.43 1.29
CA ILE A 393 4.41 -4.04 0.66
C ILE A 393 4.99 -5.08 1.62
N HIS A 394 5.65 -6.08 1.07
CA HIS A 394 6.42 -7.01 1.88
C HIS A 394 7.85 -6.51 2.09
N VAL A 395 8.32 -6.65 3.32
CA VAL A 395 9.53 -5.99 3.84
C VAL A 395 10.64 -6.98 4.07
N GLY A 396 10.31 -8.22 4.46
CA GLY A 396 11.30 -9.26 4.67
C GLY A 396 10.90 -10.27 5.72
N ILE A 397 11.86 -11.12 6.04
CA ILE A 397 11.77 -12.11 7.11
C ILE A 397 12.78 -11.72 8.17
N THR A 398 12.34 -11.58 9.41
CA THR A 398 13.24 -11.23 10.51
C THR A 398 14.29 -12.30 10.74
N PRO A 399 15.37 -11.98 11.48
CA PRO A 399 16.23 -12.99 12.07
C PRO A 399 15.49 -14.01 12.97
N LEU A 400 14.26 -13.72 13.38
CA LEU A 400 13.36 -14.63 14.13
C LEU A 400 12.37 -15.36 13.22
N ASP A 401 12.56 -15.29 11.90
CA ASP A 401 11.72 -15.94 10.89
C ASP A 401 10.27 -15.43 10.89
N HIS A 402 10.06 -14.10 10.96
CA HIS A 402 8.75 -13.46 10.84
C HIS A 402 8.61 -12.68 9.53
N SER A 403 7.54 -12.94 8.78
CA SER A 403 7.08 -12.14 7.64
C SER A 403 6.65 -10.75 8.10
N HIS A 404 7.27 -9.73 7.51
CA HIS A 404 6.97 -8.32 7.78
C HIS A 404 6.28 -7.67 6.59
N LEU A 405 5.15 -7.05 6.85
CA LEU A 405 4.40 -6.26 5.90
C LEU A 405 4.34 -4.84 6.43
N ILE A 406 4.61 -3.86 5.58
CA ILE A 406 4.27 -2.47 5.90
C ILE A 406 3.00 -2.14 5.16
N GLY A 407 2.01 -1.63 5.88
CA GLY A 407 0.73 -1.26 5.32
C GLY A 407 0.29 0.13 5.73
N VAL A 408 -0.45 0.77 4.83
CA VAL A 408 -1.21 1.99 5.15
C VAL A 408 -2.54 1.56 5.72
N MET A 409 -2.81 1.90 6.97
CA MET A 409 -4.08 1.60 7.63
C MET A 409 -4.90 2.88 7.86
N SER A 410 -6.22 2.75 7.85
CA SER A 410 -7.13 3.84 8.23
C SER A 410 -8.32 3.29 9.02
N PRO A 411 -9.06 4.13 9.75
CA PRO A 411 -10.36 3.76 10.30
C PRO A 411 -11.29 3.18 9.22
N LEU A 412 -12.18 2.27 9.61
CA LEU A 412 -13.12 1.61 8.70
C LEU A 412 -14.04 2.63 8.02
N THR A 413 -14.62 3.56 8.76
CA THR A 413 -15.57 4.54 8.25
C THR A 413 -14.95 5.93 8.21
N GLU A 414 -14.90 6.55 7.03
CA GLU A 414 -14.60 7.98 6.92
C GLU A 414 -15.71 8.83 7.58
N GLU A 415 -16.94 8.30 7.69
CA GLU A 415 -18.11 8.98 8.30
C GLU A 415 -18.29 8.78 9.82
N GLU A 416 -17.94 7.64 10.46
CA GLU A 416 -18.17 7.47 11.92
C GLU A 416 -17.13 8.16 12.81
N THR A 417 -16.11 8.82 12.24
CA THR A 417 -15.36 9.85 12.97
C THR A 417 -15.94 11.23 12.74
N GLY A 418 -17.26 11.39 12.61
CA GLY A 418 -17.96 12.69 12.67
C GLY A 418 -17.64 13.59 13.88
N ASN A 419 -16.69 13.19 14.73
CA ASN A 419 -15.91 14.07 15.59
C ASN A 419 -14.52 14.30 14.98
N GLY A 420 -14.17 15.56 14.73
CA GLY A 420 -12.84 16.03 14.27
C GLY A 420 -11.67 15.71 15.21
N ASN A 421 -11.44 14.43 15.49
CA ASN A 421 -10.31 13.90 16.25
C ASN A 421 -9.21 13.33 15.32
N GLY A 422 -9.18 13.76 14.06
CA GLY A 422 -7.96 13.83 13.27
C GLY A 422 -7.23 12.53 12.93
N ASN A 423 -7.83 11.34 13.01
CA ASN A 423 -7.13 10.08 12.74
C ASN A 423 -6.94 9.84 11.22
N GLY A 424 -5.96 10.54 10.61
CA GLY A 424 -5.51 10.33 9.24
C GLY A 424 -4.97 8.92 8.97
N LYS A 425 -4.55 8.65 7.73
CA LYS A 425 -3.93 7.36 7.36
C LYS A 425 -2.68 7.13 8.25
N GLU A 426 -2.47 5.91 8.71
CA GLU A 426 -1.31 5.55 9.54
C GLU A 426 -0.46 4.51 8.81
N LEU A 427 0.86 4.59 8.99
CA LEU A 427 1.76 3.53 8.50
C LEU A 427 2.05 2.55 9.63
N TRP A 428 1.87 1.26 9.34
CA TRP A 428 2.01 0.16 10.30
C TRP A 428 2.96 -0.91 9.77
N VAL A 429 3.71 -1.53 10.67
CA VAL A 429 4.30 -2.86 10.46
C VAL A 429 3.35 -3.90 11.01
N ILE A 430 3.08 -4.89 10.20
CA ILE A 430 2.36 -6.12 10.54
C ILE A 430 3.39 -7.24 10.45
N SER A 431 3.64 -7.92 11.56
CA SER A 431 4.58 -9.02 11.66
C SER A 431 3.85 -10.29 12.06
N HIS A 432 4.18 -11.41 11.43
CA HIS A 432 3.75 -12.74 11.88
C HIS A 432 4.75 -13.79 11.38
N SER A 433 4.87 -14.95 12.04
CA SER A 433 5.64 -16.07 11.47
C SER A 433 5.00 -16.53 10.15
N PRO A 434 5.78 -16.73 9.06
CA PRO A 434 5.25 -17.30 7.82
C PRO A 434 4.98 -18.81 7.95
N HIS A 435 5.45 -19.46 9.02
CA HIS A 435 5.31 -20.90 9.27
C HIS A 435 4.15 -21.25 10.18
N GLU A 436 3.61 -20.28 10.89
CA GLU A 436 2.56 -20.48 11.89
C GLU A 436 1.26 -19.75 11.48
N ASP A 437 0.15 -20.16 12.09
CA ASP A 437 -1.14 -19.54 11.86
C ASP A 437 -1.14 -18.07 12.38
N PRO A 438 -1.32 -17.06 11.51
CA PRO A 438 -1.29 -15.65 11.92
C PRO A 438 -2.48 -15.24 12.80
N THR A 439 -3.51 -16.08 12.99
CA THR A 439 -4.65 -15.75 13.87
C THR A 439 -4.26 -15.58 15.33
N GLY A 440 -3.21 -16.26 15.79
CA GLY A 440 -2.72 -16.21 17.18
C GLY A 440 -1.30 -15.68 17.34
N ASN A 441 -0.58 -15.43 16.24
CA ASN A 441 0.82 -15.03 16.24
C ASN A 441 1.01 -13.81 15.31
N TYR A 442 0.55 -12.64 15.74
CA TYR A 442 0.77 -11.39 15.00
C TYR A 442 1.15 -10.25 15.93
N GLU A 443 2.02 -9.38 15.45
CA GLU A 443 2.39 -8.11 16.08
C GLU A 443 2.08 -6.97 15.12
N ASN A 444 1.43 -5.93 15.64
CA ASN A 444 1.13 -4.70 14.89
C ASN A 444 1.81 -3.53 15.58
N ILE A 445 2.80 -2.95 14.93
CA ILE A 445 3.53 -1.78 15.43
C ILE A 445 3.26 -0.63 14.50
N ARG A 446 2.70 0.44 15.06
CA ARG A 446 2.54 1.69 14.33
C ARG A 446 3.89 2.38 14.16
N LEU A 447 4.21 2.75 12.92
CA LEU A 447 5.47 3.40 12.55
C LEU A 447 5.40 4.92 12.65
N THR A 448 4.30 5.54 12.19
CA THR A 448 4.14 6.99 12.25
C THR A 448 2.68 7.38 12.36
N TYR A 449 2.43 8.50 13.05
CA TYR A 449 1.21 9.28 12.92
C TYR A 449 1.34 10.18 11.69
N LEU A 450 0.26 10.37 10.94
CA LEU A 450 0.13 11.45 9.96
C LEU A 450 -0.79 12.56 10.45
N THR A 451 -1.07 12.58 11.75
CA THR A 451 -1.99 13.53 12.35
C THR A 451 -1.16 14.66 12.93
N GLU A 452 -0.99 15.75 12.19
CA GLU A 452 -0.59 17.01 12.82
C GLU A 452 -1.79 17.50 13.65
N GLN A 453 -1.70 17.37 14.98
CA GLN A 453 -2.44 18.30 15.83
C GLN A 453 -1.80 19.67 15.60
N ARG A 454 -2.33 20.46 14.66
CA ARG A 454 -2.16 21.91 14.75
C ARG A 454 -2.91 22.39 15.98
N LEU A 455 -2.23 22.34 17.13
CA LEU A 455 -2.54 23.20 18.26
C LEU A 455 -2.25 24.63 17.80
N HIS A 456 -3.27 25.31 17.28
CA HIS A 456 -3.18 26.74 17.07
C HIS A 456 -3.02 27.44 18.43
N SER A 457 -1.91 28.17 18.57
CA SER A 457 -1.65 29.16 19.61
C SER A 457 -2.53 30.39 19.46
#